data_AF-A0A3M1Z3E4-F1
#
_entry.id   AF-A0A3M1Z3E4-F1
#
_cell.length_a   1.000
_cell.length_b   1.000
_cell.length_c   1.000
_cell.angle_alpha   90.00
_cell.angle_beta   90.00
_cell.angle_gamma   90.00
#
_symmetry.space_group_name_H-M   'P 1'
#
loop_
_entity.id
_entity.type
_entity.pdbx_description
1 polymer ?
#
loop_
_entity_poly.entity_id
_entity_poly.type
_entity_poly.pdbx_seq_one_letter_code
_entity_poly.pdbx_strand_id
1 'polypeptide(L)'
;MKTPLLSLFVLFTFQTFINAQNWAPVGAKWTYTYTKFWSPEISYNIVESVGDTTINGKSCRILRSEKEACDMPWEDGNQVDFYMYDENDTVYYYNPDLNDFTILYDFNAQVGDEWITEMPQSQFNVADVPVFVRVDSVGIVAAAGMDLKIWHVTYYVNGGGFQNQYKSAIVEKWGDLQSFFTIRLI
;
A
#
# COMPACT_ATOMS: atom_id res chain seq x y z
N MET A 1 -26.72 31.70 -57.97
CA MET A 1 -27.04 31.15 -56.63
C MET A 1 -25.73 30.66 -56.02
N LYS A 2 -25.32 31.20 -54.87
CA LYS A 2 -24.05 30.87 -54.20
C LYS A 2 -24.34 29.94 -53.03
N THR A 3 -23.80 28.73 -53.05
CA THR A 3 -23.86 27.74 -51.96
C THR A 3 -22.91 28.15 -50.83
N PRO A 4 -23.33 28.14 -49.55
CA PRO A 4 -22.38 28.26 -48.45
C PRO A 4 -21.82 26.87 -48.09
N LEU A 5 -20.50 26.76 -48.09
CA LEU A 5 -19.73 25.59 -47.66
C LEU A 5 -19.74 25.57 -46.12
N LEU A 6 -20.43 24.61 -45.51
CA LEU A 6 -20.42 24.40 -44.06
C LEU A 6 -19.15 23.62 -43.67
N SER A 7 -18.14 24.33 -43.17
CA SER A 7 -16.88 23.71 -42.70
C SER A 7 -17.11 23.06 -41.33
N LEU A 8 -17.10 21.73 -41.28
CA LEU A 8 -17.22 20.94 -40.05
C LEU A 8 -15.86 20.89 -39.35
N PHE A 9 -15.70 21.64 -38.27
CA PHE A 9 -14.50 21.63 -37.43
C PHE A 9 -14.60 20.46 -36.44
N VAL A 10 -14.06 19.30 -36.82
CA VAL A 10 -13.97 18.12 -35.94
C VAL A 10 -12.82 18.35 -34.95
N LEU A 11 -13.18 18.70 -33.71
CA LEU A 11 -12.25 18.74 -32.58
C LEU A 11 -11.86 17.30 -32.20
N PHE A 12 -10.76 16.81 -32.76
CA PHE A 12 -10.08 15.62 -32.27
C PHE A 12 -9.47 15.96 -30.91
N THR A 13 -10.20 15.67 -29.83
CA THR A 13 -9.63 15.67 -28.49
C THR A 13 -8.67 14.50 -28.41
N PHE A 14 -7.37 14.76 -28.50
CA PHE A 14 -6.34 13.82 -28.09
C PHE A 14 -6.59 13.51 -26.61
N GLN A 15 -7.16 12.35 -26.31
CA GLN A 15 -7.14 11.79 -24.97
C GLN A 15 -5.69 11.43 -24.69
N THR A 16 -4.95 12.35 -24.08
CA THR A 16 -3.71 11.99 -23.42
C THR A 16 -4.08 11.03 -22.31
N PHE A 17 -3.77 9.74 -22.48
CA PHE A 17 -3.74 8.81 -21.37
C PHE A 17 -2.73 9.37 -20.38
N ILE A 18 -3.25 10.03 -19.34
CA ILE A 18 -2.48 10.30 -18.14
C ILE A 18 -2.11 8.91 -17.65
N ASN A 19 -0.84 8.54 -17.82
CA ASN A 19 -0.31 7.40 -17.10
C ASN A 19 -0.40 7.82 -15.64
N ALA A 20 -1.45 7.38 -14.95
CA ALA A 20 -1.41 7.27 -13.50
C ALA A 20 -0.07 6.59 -13.20
N GLN A 21 0.77 7.26 -12.41
CA GLN A 21 2.07 6.68 -12.06
C GLN A 21 1.76 5.40 -11.32
N ASN A 22 2.00 4.28 -12.00
CA ASN A 22 1.51 3.01 -11.53
C ASN A 22 2.25 2.67 -10.23
N TRP A 23 1.50 2.52 -9.14
CA TRP A 23 2.08 2.17 -7.86
C TRP A 23 2.62 0.74 -7.94
N ALA A 24 3.80 0.51 -7.37
CA ALA A 24 4.43 -0.82 -7.34
C ALA A 24 4.61 -1.49 -8.73
N PRO A 25 5.32 -0.88 -9.70
CA PRO A 25 5.59 -1.54 -10.98
C PRO A 25 6.31 -2.89 -10.78
N VAL A 26 6.12 -3.83 -11.70
CA VAL A 26 6.81 -5.14 -11.64
C VAL A 26 8.33 -4.94 -11.53
N GLY A 27 8.94 -5.58 -10.54
CA GLY A 27 10.34 -5.43 -10.15
C GLY A 27 10.59 -4.39 -9.05
N ALA A 28 9.58 -3.62 -8.62
CA ALA A 28 9.68 -2.78 -7.44
C ALA A 28 9.92 -3.64 -6.18
N LYS A 29 10.79 -3.17 -5.30
CA LYS A 29 11.20 -3.88 -4.08
C LYS A 29 11.18 -2.97 -2.87
N TRP A 30 10.73 -3.51 -1.74
CA TRP A 30 10.80 -2.89 -0.43
C TRP A 30 11.61 -3.79 0.50
N THR A 31 12.55 -3.21 1.22
CA THR A 31 13.40 -3.92 2.17
C THR A 31 13.23 -3.29 3.54
N TYR A 32 12.74 -4.08 4.50
CA TYR A 32 12.54 -3.66 5.87
C TYR A 32 13.46 -4.43 6.80
N THR A 33 14.16 -3.70 7.65
CA THR A 33 15.02 -4.30 8.67
C THR A 33 14.19 -4.73 9.88
N TYR A 34 14.44 -5.94 10.38
CA TYR A 34 13.85 -6.40 11.63
C TYR A 34 14.88 -7.21 12.44
N THR A 35 14.62 -7.36 13.74
CA THR A 35 15.42 -8.15 14.67
C THR A 35 14.66 -9.41 15.07
N LYS A 36 15.33 -10.55 15.09
CA LYS A 36 14.70 -11.81 15.50
C LYS A 36 14.43 -11.79 17.02
N PHE A 37 13.27 -12.25 17.45
CA PHE A 37 12.87 -12.21 18.87
C PHE A 37 13.87 -12.92 19.80
N TRP A 38 14.50 -14.01 19.34
CA TRP A 38 15.45 -14.82 20.12
C TRP A 38 16.93 -14.59 19.76
N SER A 39 17.25 -13.56 18.97
CA SER A 39 18.63 -13.31 18.53
C SER A 39 18.86 -11.82 18.24
N PRO A 40 20.02 -11.24 18.60
CA PRO A 40 20.38 -9.88 18.19
C PRO A 40 20.70 -9.77 16.69
N GLU A 41 20.59 -10.87 15.94
CA GLU A 41 20.77 -10.88 14.49
C GLU A 41 19.76 -9.97 13.80
N ILE A 42 20.29 -9.08 12.96
CA ILE A 42 19.53 -8.22 12.07
C ILE A 42 19.25 -9.01 10.80
N SER A 43 17.98 -9.04 10.40
CA SER A 43 17.57 -9.59 9.11
C SER A 43 16.61 -8.65 8.38
N TYR A 44 16.16 -9.07 7.19
CA TYR A 44 15.38 -8.25 6.28
C TYR A 44 14.12 -8.97 5.81
N ASN A 45 12.99 -8.27 5.82
CA ASN A 45 11.83 -8.62 5.02
C ASN A 45 11.99 -7.96 3.65
N ILE A 46 11.87 -8.74 2.58
CA ILE A 46 11.90 -8.22 1.21
C ILE A 46 10.55 -8.49 0.57
N VAL A 47 9.87 -7.43 0.14
CA VAL A 47 8.65 -7.51 -0.66
C VAL A 47 8.98 -7.12 -2.10
N GLU A 48 8.52 -7.89 -3.08
CA GLU A 48 8.70 -7.63 -4.50
C GLU A 48 7.36 -7.65 -5.25
N SER A 49 7.17 -6.71 -6.16
CA SER A 49 6.11 -6.76 -7.18
C SER A 49 6.52 -7.70 -8.30
N VAL A 50 5.86 -8.85 -8.41
CA VAL A 50 6.28 -9.94 -9.30
C VAL A 50 5.40 -10.10 -10.55
N GLY A 51 4.24 -9.43 -10.59
CA GLY A 51 3.34 -9.55 -11.73
C GLY A 51 2.03 -8.80 -11.55
N ASP A 52 1.09 -9.13 -12.44
CA ASP A 52 -0.23 -8.52 -12.54
C ASP A 52 -1.33 -9.57 -12.52
N THR A 53 -2.48 -9.21 -11.96
CA THR A 53 -3.70 -10.02 -11.99
C THR A 53 -4.95 -9.14 -12.04
N THR A 54 -6.11 -9.76 -12.11
CA THR A 54 -7.41 -9.07 -11.98
C THR A 54 -8.24 -9.76 -10.91
N ILE A 55 -8.66 -9.00 -9.91
CA ILE A 55 -9.52 -9.49 -8.81
C ILE A 55 -10.71 -8.53 -8.71
N ASN A 56 -11.92 -9.08 -8.72
CA ASN A 56 -13.17 -8.29 -8.65
C ASN A 56 -13.24 -7.13 -9.66
N GLY A 57 -12.63 -7.30 -10.85
CA GLY A 57 -12.59 -6.28 -11.90
C GLY A 57 -11.56 -5.16 -11.69
N LYS A 58 -10.77 -5.20 -10.62
CA LYS A 58 -9.64 -4.30 -10.38
C LYS A 58 -8.35 -4.91 -10.94
N SER A 59 -7.54 -4.09 -11.60
CA SER A 59 -6.20 -4.48 -12.06
C SER A 59 -5.26 -4.40 -10.87
N CYS A 60 -4.74 -5.55 -10.42
CA CYS A 60 -3.94 -5.64 -9.20
C CYS A 60 -2.49 -6.02 -9.52
N ARG A 61 -1.57 -5.53 -8.69
CA ARG A 61 -0.22 -6.04 -8.56
C ARG A 61 -0.21 -7.30 -7.70
N ILE A 62 0.59 -8.28 -8.12
CA ILE A 62 0.93 -9.46 -7.32
C ILE A 62 2.22 -9.16 -6.59
N LEU A 63 2.17 -9.12 -5.27
CA LEU A 63 3.33 -8.91 -4.42
C LEU A 63 3.70 -10.20 -3.67
N ARG A 64 5.00 -10.40 -3.47
CA ARG A 64 5.55 -11.58 -2.83
C ARG A 64 6.60 -11.17 -1.81
N SER A 65 6.57 -11.77 -0.61
CA SER A 65 7.53 -11.46 0.46
C SER A 65 8.46 -12.63 0.77
N GLU A 66 9.77 -12.52 0.64
CA GLU A 66 10.71 -13.52 1.17
C GLU A 66 10.60 -13.50 2.70
N LYS A 67 9.85 -14.45 3.30
CA LYS A 67 9.49 -14.34 4.72
C LYS A 67 10.67 -14.69 5.62
N GLU A 68 10.99 -13.77 6.53
CA GLU A 68 11.68 -14.11 7.77
C GLU A 68 11.00 -13.57 9.06
N ALA A 69 9.99 -12.71 8.96
CA ALA A 69 9.27 -12.12 10.11
C ALA A 69 7.76 -12.39 10.11
N CYS A 70 7.07 -12.08 11.23
CA CYS A 70 5.63 -12.38 11.43
C CYS A 70 4.67 -11.29 10.95
N ASP A 71 5.17 -10.20 10.39
CA ASP A 71 4.40 -9.06 9.86
C ASP A 71 4.11 -9.17 8.35
N MET A 72 4.35 -10.35 7.75
CA MET A 72 4.11 -10.63 6.33
C MET A 72 3.01 -11.70 6.14
N PRO A 73 2.21 -11.61 5.05
CA PRO A 73 1.18 -12.59 4.70
C PRO A 73 1.69 -14.04 4.66
N TRP A 74 0.94 -14.93 5.29
CA TRP A 74 1.28 -16.33 5.45
C TRP A 74 0.02 -17.17 5.70
N GLU A 75 -0.19 -18.20 4.90
CA GLU A 75 -1.39 -19.05 4.96
C GLU A 75 -0.96 -20.51 5.04
N ASP A 76 -1.58 -21.29 5.93
CA ASP A 76 -1.37 -22.74 6.06
C ASP A 76 0.10 -23.20 6.10
N GLY A 77 0.95 -22.44 6.79
CA GLY A 77 2.36 -22.81 6.91
C GLY A 77 3.20 -22.47 5.67
N ASN A 78 2.69 -21.68 4.73
CA ASN A 78 3.39 -21.30 3.51
C ASN A 78 3.33 -19.79 3.21
N GLN A 79 4.34 -19.34 2.47
CA GLN A 79 4.38 -17.98 1.93
C GLN A 79 3.30 -17.86 0.86
N VAL A 80 2.52 -16.78 0.92
CA VAL A 80 1.49 -16.50 -0.06
C VAL A 80 1.77 -15.20 -0.80
N ASP A 81 1.27 -15.14 -2.03
CA ASP A 81 1.18 -13.89 -2.75
C ASP A 81 0.05 -13.05 -2.17
N PHE A 82 0.22 -11.74 -2.21
CA PHE A 82 -0.79 -10.79 -1.78
C PHE A 82 -1.00 -9.72 -2.85
N TYR A 83 -2.20 -9.17 -2.88
CA TYR A 83 -2.68 -8.41 -4.03
C TYR A 83 -3.04 -7.00 -3.63
N MET A 84 -2.60 -6.04 -4.44
CA MET A 84 -2.84 -4.63 -4.19
C MET A 84 -3.23 -3.92 -5.48
N TYR A 85 -4.04 -2.88 -5.38
CA TYR A 85 -4.24 -1.95 -6.50
C TYR A 85 -4.19 -0.53 -5.97
N ASP A 86 -3.83 0.41 -6.83
CA ASP A 86 -3.97 1.84 -6.56
C ASP A 86 -5.12 2.43 -7.38
N GLU A 87 -5.84 3.36 -6.77
CA GLU A 87 -6.86 4.16 -7.46
C GLU A 87 -6.96 5.52 -6.75
N ASN A 88 -6.88 6.60 -7.54
CA ASN A 88 -6.96 7.98 -7.03
C ASN A 88 -6.02 8.27 -5.86
N ASP A 89 -4.74 7.88 -5.97
CA ASP A 89 -3.71 8.08 -4.94
C ASP A 89 -3.98 7.36 -3.60
N THR A 90 -4.84 6.34 -3.62
CA THR A 90 -5.04 5.41 -2.49
C THR A 90 -4.63 4.01 -2.91
N VAL A 91 -3.84 3.34 -2.09
CA VAL A 91 -3.42 1.94 -2.26
C VAL A 91 -4.31 1.07 -1.42
N TYR A 92 -4.88 0.06 -2.05
CA TYR A 92 -5.77 -0.91 -1.45
C TYR A 92 -5.13 -2.29 -1.44
N TYR A 93 -5.38 -3.03 -0.37
CA TYR A 93 -4.94 -4.40 -0.17
C TYR A 93 -6.15 -5.34 -0.20
N TYR A 94 -6.03 -6.45 -0.92
CA TYR A 94 -7.07 -7.45 -1.00
C TYR A 94 -7.12 -8.28 0.29
N ASN A 95 -8.26 -8.25 0.98
CA ASN A 95 -8.54 -9.07 2.14
C ASN A 95 -9.31 -10.34 1.69
N PRO A 96 -8.67 -11.53 1.69
CA PRO A 96 -9.31 -12.78 1.26
C PRO A 96 -10.44 -13.24 2.19
N ASP A 97 -10.43 -12.84 3.47
CA ASP A 97 -11.48 -13.24 4.43
C ASP A 97 -12.80 -12.51 4.16
N LEU A 98 -12.71 -11.25 3.70
CA LEU A 98 -13.86 -10.44 3.30
C LEU A 98 -14.20 -10.56 1.81
N ASN A 99 -13.30 -11.13 1.00
CA ASN A 99 -13.36 -11.12 -0.46
C ASN A 99 -13.55 -9.69 -1.00
N ASP A 100 -12.90 -8.71 -0.37
CA ASP A 100 -12.99 -7.29 -0.69
C ASP A 100 -11.65 -6.59 -0.38
N PHE A 101 -11.54 -5.32 -0.74
CA PHE A 101 -10.35 -4.52 -0.57
C PHE A 101 -10.45 -3.56 0.61
N THR A 102 -9.36 -3.43 1.38
CA THR A 102 -9.19 -2.44 2.45
C THR A 102 -8.15 -1.40 2.07
N ILE A 103 -8.27 -0.18 2.58
CA ILE A 103 -7.25 0.87 2.39
C ILE A 103 -5.98 0.45 3.14
N LEU A 104 -4.84 0.45 2.46
CA LEU A 104 -3.53 0.29 3.10
C LEU A 104 -2.85 1.66 3.27
N TYR A 105 -2.83 2.47 2.21
CA TYR A 105 -2.25 3.81 2.20
C TYR A 105 -3.19 4.80 1.52
N ASP A 106 -3.45 5.93 2.16
CA ASP A 106 -4.16 7.05 1.53
C ASP A 106 -3.22 8.25 1.37
N PHE A 107 -2.73 8.49 0.14
CA PHE A 107 -1.85 9.62 -0.17
C PHE A 107 -2.62 10.93 -0.44
N ASN A 108 -3.94 10.96 -0.21
CA ASN A 108 -4.75 12.18 -0.20
C ASN A 108 -5.10 12.67 1.21
N ALA A 109 -4.85 11.85 2.23
CA ALA A 109 -5.22 12.15 3.61
C ALA A 109 -4.62 13.48 4.09
N GLN A 110 -5.43 14.25 4.83
CA GLN A 110 -5.05 15.50 5.48
C GLN A 110 -4.74 15.26 6.95
N VAL A 111 -4.15 16.27 7.61
CA VAL A 111 -3.88 16.20 9.06
C VAL A 111 -5.18 16.01 9.83
N GLY A 112 -5.22 14.98 10.67
CA GLY A 112 -6.40 14.59 11.45
C GLY A 112 -7.31 13.57 10.77
N ASP A 113 -7.10 13.27 9.48
CA ASP A 113 -7.84 12.20 8.81
C ASP A 113 -7.44 10.83 9.36
N GLU A 114 -8.40 9.90 9.29
CA GLU A 114 -8.27 8.56 9.82
C GLU A 114 -8.81 7.53 8.81
N TRP A 115 -8.19 6.36 8.76
CA TRP A 115 -8.72 5.20 8.04
C TRP A 115 -8.47 3.90 8.81
N ILE A 116 -9.14 2.85 8.35
CA ILE A 116 -9.04 1.50 8.92
C ILE A 116 -8.45 0.57 7.88
N THR A 117 -7.47 -0.22 8.29
CA THR A 117 -6.93 -1.34 7.52
C THR A 117 -7.36 -2.66 8.16
N GLU A 118 -8.21 -3.42 7.47
CA GLU A 118 -8.67 -4.74 7.91
C GLU A 118 -7.63 -5.82 7.56
N MET A 119 -6.96 -6.36 8.58
CA MET A 119 -5.94 -7.42 8.41
C MET A 119 -6.62 -8.81 8.37
N PRO A 120 -6.49 -9.58 7.28
CA PRO A 120 -7.06 -10.93 7.17
C PRO A 120 -6.38 -11.91 8.13
N GLN A 121 -7.16 -12.58 8.97
CA GLN A 121 -6.66 -13.65 9.85
C GLN A 121 -6.06 -14.82 9.09
N SER A 122 -6.58 -15.13 7.89
CA SER A 122 -6.05 -16.24 7.09
C SER A 122 -4.60 -16.02 6.68
N GLN A 123 -4.16 -14.75 6.56
CA GLN A 123 -2.81 -14.41 6.16
C GLN A 123 -1.96 -13.85 7.31
N PHE A 124 -2.57 -13.35 8.36
CA PHE A 124 -1.90 -12.84 9.54
C PHE A 124 -2.37 -13.65 10.74
N ASN A 125 -1.44 -14.25 11.51
CA ASN A 125 -1.74 -14.95 12.76
C ASN A 125 -2.13 -13.98 13.90
N VAL A 126 -2.96 -13.00 13.59
CA VAL A 126 -3.48 -11.98 14.47
C VAL A 126 -4.98 -12.23 14.61
N ALA A 127 -5.53 -11.99 15.80
CA ALA A 127 -6.99 -11.86 15.94
C ALA A 127 -7.48 -10.82 14.91
N ASP A 128 -8.73 -10.88 14.42
CA ASP A 128 -9.35 -9.85 13.56
C ASP A 128 -9.21 -8.47 14.21
N VAL A 129 -8.10 -7.79 13.91
CA VAL A 129 -7.71 -6.56 14.58
C VAL A 129 -7.56 -5.52 13.49
N PRO A 130 -8.59 -4.68 13.30
CA PRO A 130 -8.45 -3.52 12.45
C PRO A 130 -7.29 -2.66 12.97
N VAL A 131 -6.47 -2.18 12.04
CA VAL A 131 -5.48 -1.17 12.33
C VAL A 131 -6.11 0.18 12.05
N PHE A 132 -6.19 1.04 13.06
CA PHE A 132 -6.60 2.43 12.86
C PHE A 132 -5.36 3.27 12.58
N VAL A 133 -5.40 4.06 11.52
CA VAL A 133 -4.33 4.97 11.15
C VAL A 133 -4.82 6.40 11.29
N ARG A 134 -4.08 7.25 11.99
CA ARG A 134 -4.34 8.70 12.05
C ARG A 134 -3.17 9.48 11.50
N VAL A 135 -3.45 10.48 10.67
CA VAL A 135 -2.45 11.45 10.22
C VAL A 135 -2.18 12.49 11.29
N ASP A 136 -0.97 12.49 11.84
CA ASP A 136 -0.53 13.48 12.82
C ASP A 136 0.03 14.75 12.15
N SER A 137 0.75 14.61 11.03
CA SER A 137 1.23 15.73 10.23
C SER A 137 1.58 15.32 8.80
N VAL A 138 1.61 16.30 7.89
CA VAL A 138 2.03 16.12 6.49
C VAL A 138 3.20 17.07 6.19
N GLY A 139 4.20 16.57 5.49
CA GLY A 139 5.37 17.33 5.08
C GLY A 139 5.85 16.95 3.67
N ILE A 140 7.07 17.37 3.36
CA ILE A 140 7.77 17.03 2.12
C ILE A 140 9.14 16.45 2.48
N VAL A 141 9.53 15.37 1.79
CA VAL A 141 10.86 14.78 1.85
C VAL A 141 11.49 14.80 0.45
N ALA A 142 12.72 15.32 0.37
CA ALA A 142 13.50 15.28 -0.86
C ALA A 142 14.20 13.92 -0.95
N ALA A 143 13.80 13.09 -1.91
CA ALA A 143 14.35 11.74 -2.07
C ALA A 143 14.36 11.32 -3.54
N ALA A 144 15.41 10.60 -3.96
CA ALA A 144 15.62 10.19 -5.36
C ALA A 144 15.51 11.34 -6.39
N GLY A 145 15.86 12.57 -6.00
CA GLY A 145 15.77 13.76 -6.85
C GLY A 145 14.34 14.32 -7.03
N MET A 146 13.38 13.86 -6.22
CA MET A 146 12.00 14.31 -6.23
C MET A 146 11.62 14.87 -4.85
N ASP A 147 10.69 15.82 -4.83
CA ASP A 147 9.99 16.22 -3.61
C ASP A 147 8.75 15.33 -3.49
N LEU A 148 8.73 14.48 -2.46
CA LEU A 148 7.64 13.56 -2.17
C LEU A 148 6.89 14.01 -0.92
N LYS A 149 5.57 13.86 -0.90
CA LYS A 149 4.83 14.04 0.35
C LYS A 149 5.18 12.93 1.35
N ILE A 150 5.19 13.29 2.63
CA ILE A 150 5.38 12.37 3.74
C ILE A 150 4.29 12.61 4.79
N TRP A 151 3.63 11.55 5.20
CA TRP A 151 2.62 11.56 6.27
C TRP A 151 3.23 10.94 7.50
N HIS A 152 3.31 11.70 8.58
CA HIS A 152 3.61 11.15 9.89
C HIS A 152 2.31 10.66 10.50
N VAL A 153 2.27 9.37 10.83
CA VAL A 153 1.06 8.70 11.28
C VAL A 153 1.25 8.03 12.63
N THR A 154 0.15 7.92 13.37
CA THR A 154 0.03 7.03 14.52
C THR A 154 -0.89 5.87 14.14
N TYR A 155 -0.38 4.66 14.32
CA TYR A 155 -1.16 3.43 14.24
C TYR A 155 -1.68 3.04 15.61
N TYR A 156 -2.91 2.54 15.65
CA TYR A 156 -3.53 1.93 16.81
C TYR A 156 -3.95 0.51 16.46
N VAL A 157 -3.43 -0.46 17.22
CA VAL A 157 -3.66 -1.89 17.02
C VAL A 157 -4.19 -2.46 18.33
N ASN A 158 -5.33 -3.16 18.31
CA ASN A 158 -5.89 -3.79 19.51
C ASN A 158 -5.72 -5.32 19.43
N GLY A 159 -4.50 -5.84 19.61
CA GLY A 159 -4.23 -7.28 19.47
C GLY A 159 -3.05 -7.78 20.31
N GLY A 160 -3.14 -9.01 20.81
CA GLY A 160 -2.04 -9.62 21.58
C GLY A 160 -0.84 -9.94 20.69
N GLY A 161 0.32 -9.32 20.96
CA GLY A 161 1.59 -9.57 20.26
C GLY A 161 2.13 -8.41 19.42
N PHE A 162 1.40 -7.30 19.31
CA PHE A 162 1.80 -6.10 18.56
C PHE A 162 1.85 -4.88 19.48
N GLN A 163 2.61 -3.87 19.09
CA GLN A 163 2.61 -2.58 19.77
C GLN A 163 1.20 -1.98 19.65
N ASN A 164 0.50 -1.78 20.78
CA ASN A 164 -0.87 -1.25 20.78
C ASN A 164 -0.99 0.13 20.11
N GLN A 165 0.13 0.87 20.12
CA GLN A 165 0.26 2.12 19.41
C GLN A 165 1.72 2.29 18.98
N TYR A 166 1.94 2.67 17.73
CA TYR A 166 3.27 3.07 17.26
C TYR A 166 3.19 4.17 16.21
N LYS A 167 4.30 4.88 16.02
CA LYS A 167 4.40 5.96 15.03
C LYS A 167 5.30 5.56 13.89
N SER A 168 4.93 5.98 12.69
CA SER A 168 5.75 5.80 11.50
C SER A 168 5.60 6.99 10.55
N ALA A 169 6.20 6.86 9.37
CA ALA A 169 5.98 7.77 8.28
C ALA A 169 5.68 6.98 7.00
N ILE A 170 4.64 7.42 6.29
CA ILE A 170 4.28 6.93 4.96
C ILE A 170 4.80 7.95 3.94
N VAL A 171 5.60 7.49 2.98
CA VAL A 171 6.11 8.35 1.90
C VAL A 171 5.29 8.07 0.64
N GLU A 172 4.91 9.14 -0.05
CA GLU A 172 4.18 9.10 -1.31
C GLU A 172 4.81 8.09 -2.27
N LYS A 173 3.99 7.18 -2.79
CA LYS A 173 4.36 6.05 -3.68
C LYS A 173 5.24 4.97 -3.07
N TRP A 174 5.92 5.24 -1.96
CA TRP A 174 6.86 4.30 -1.34
C TRP A 174 6.17 3.48 -0.24
N GLY A 175 5.10 3.99 0.37
CA GLY A 175 4.43 3.35 1.50
C GLY A 175 5.11 3.66 2.83
N ASP A 176 4.84 2.86 3.85
CA ASP A 176 5.39 3.04 5.19
C ASP A 176 6.88 2.69 5.27
N LEU A 177 7.64 3.45 6.07
CA LEU A 177 9.10 3.31 6.22
C LEU A 177 9.55 2.27 7.26
N GLN A 178 8.65 1.75 8.10
CA GLN A 178 8.99 0.79 9.16
C GLN A 178 8.53 -0.64 8.86
N SER A 179 7.37 -0.82 8.23
CA SER A 179 6.92 -2.13 7.75
C SER A 179 6.08 -1.96 6.48
N PHE A 180 5.99 -3.01 5.68
CA PHE A 180 5.17 -2.97 4.47
C PHE A 180 3.67 -2.96 4.78
N PHE A 181 3.28 -3.58 5.90
CA PHE A 181 1.93 -3.55 6.42
C PHE A 181 1.88 -2.66 7.65
N THR A 182 0.71 -2.11 7.96
CA THR A 182 0.48 -1.18 9.06
C THR A 182 0.49 -1.87 10.44
N ILE A 183 1.30 -2.91 10.62
CA ILE A 183 1.48 -3.66 11.88
C ILE A 183 2.96 -3.81 12.21
N ARG A 184 3.31 -3.71 13.50
CA ARG A 184 4.68 -3.90 14.00
C ARG A 184 4.70 -4.78 15.26
N LEU A 185 5.54 -5.82 15.21
CA LEU A 185 5.76 -6.74 16.34
C LEU A 185 6.45 -6.02 17.52
N ILE A 186 6.16 -6.49 18.73
CA ILE A 186 6.75 -5.99 19.99
C ILE A 186 8.25 -6.31 20.08
#